data_AF-A0A229SRC7-F1
#
_entry.id   AF-A0A229SRC7-F1
#
_cell.length_a   1.000
_cell.length_b   1.000
_cell.length_c   1.000
_cell.angle_alpha   90.00
_cell.angle_beta   90.00
_cell.angle_gamma   90.00
#
_symmetry.space_group_name_H-M   'P 1'
#
loop_
_entity.id
_entity.type
_entity.pdbx_description
1 polymer ?
#
loop_
_entity_poly.entity_id
_entity_poly.type
_entity_poly.pdbx_seq_one_letter_code
_entity_poly.pdbx_strand_id
1 'polypeptide(L)'
;MRELVYYVGVSIDGRIAGPGGEYDFYPQGDEAQVAAYMAWMNESYPETVPTMMRAAFGLENAPNRRFDTVVMGLGTYRPGLDQGFTSPYAHLRQYVVSSTLGPSPDPAVTVVGGDPLGLVRSLKQEEGKDIWLCGGGKLAGAVWPEVGRMVIKSYPVVAGAGIPVVDGKFDPTPFAVTDRKAFDNGVVVTWFERRS
;
A
#
# COMPACT_ATOMS: atom_id res chain seq x y z
N MET A 1 5.86 17.10 -10.19
CA MET A 1 6.65 16.12 -9.42
C MET A 1 5.70 15.03 -8.98
N ARG A 2 6.10 13.76 -9.04
CA ARG A 2 5.25 12.64 -8.63
C ARG A 2 5.12 12.63 -7.10
N GLU A 3 3.97 12.25 -6.55
CA GLU A 3 3.77 12.16 -5.10
C GLU A 3 4.00 10.73 -4.60
N LEU A 4 4.58 10.60 -3.40
CA LEU A 4 4.58 9.34 -2.67
C LEU A 4 3.30 9.26 -1.83
N VAL A 5 2.45 8.27 -2.13
CA VAL A 5 1.14 8.09 -1.49
C VAL A 5 1.15 6.81 -0.66
N TYR A 6 0.93 6.95 0.65
CA TYR A 6 0.74 5.80 1.52
C TYR A 6 -0.72 5.33 1.52
N TYR A 7 -1.02 4.30 0.73
CA TYR A 7 -2.35 3.69 0.63
C TYR A 7 -2.37 2.37 1.41
N VAL A 8 -3.07 2.33 2.53
CA VAL A 8 -2.95 1.23 3.51
C VAL A 8 -4.23 0.99 4.30
N GLY A 9 -4.49 -0.28 4.63
CA GLY A 9 -5.54 -0.70 5.55
C GLY A 9 -5.00 -0.82 6.96
N VAL A 10 -5.74 -0.37 7.96
CA VAL A 10 -5.27 -0.29 9.34
C VAL A 10 -6.38 -0.60 10.35
N SER A 11 -6.02 -1.25 11.45
CA SER A 11 -6.87 -1.40 12.65
C SER A 11 -7.03 -0.06 13.38
N ILE A 12 -7.97 0.01 14.33
CA ILE A 12 -8.20 1.19 15.19
C ILE A 12 -6.92 1.58 15.94
N ASP A 13 -6.16 0.59 16.40
CA ASP A 13 -4.92 0.76 17.17
C ASP A 13 -3.65 0.82 16.29
N GLY A 14 -3.80 1.06 14.97
CA GLY A 14 -2.68 1.40 14.10
C GLY A 14 -1.87 0.20 13.58
N ARG A 15 -2.46 -0.99 13.47
CA ARG A 15 -1.80 -2.21 12.97
C ARG A 15 -2.20 -2.51 11.53
N ILE A 16 -1.24 -2.93 10.73
CA ILE A 16 -1.44 -3.30 9.31
C ILE A 16 -1.45 -4.82 9.09
N ALA A 17 -0.87 -5.57 10.03
CA ALA A 17 -0.86 -7.03 10.06
C ALA A 17 -0.61 -7.53 11.49
N GLY A 18 -0.94 -8.79 11.76
CA GLY A 18 -0.61 -9.48 13.00
C GLY A 18 0.91 -9.75 13.16
N PRO A 19 1.35 -10.30 14.31
CA PRO A 19 2.77 -10.55 14.58
C PRO A 19 3.45 -11.49 13.58
N GLY A 20 2.70 -12.43 12.99
CA GLY A 20 3.15 -13.35 11.94
C GLY A 20 2.91 -12.84 10.51
N GLY A 21 2.34 -11.64 10.34
CA GLY A 21 1.95 -11.09 9.04
C GLY A 21 0.51 -11.40 8.62
N GLU A 22 -0.33 -11.84 9.56
CA GLU A 22 -1.74 -12.13 9.34
C GLU A 22 -2.52 -10.86 8.96
N TYR A 23 -3.49 -10.98 8.06
CA TYR A 23 -4.31 -9.84 7.57
C TYR A 23 -5.79 -10.22 7.38
N ASP A 24 -6.18 -11.43 7.73
CA ASP A 24 -7.54 -11.98 7.66
C ASP A 24 -8.42 -11.56 8.85
N PHE A 25 -7.85 -10.94 9.88
CA PHE A 25 -8.57 -10.47 11.06
C PHE A 25 -9.41 -9.20 10.82
N TYR A 26 -9.27 -8.54 9.67
CA TYR A 26 -10.07 -7.34 9.37
C TYR A 26 -11.54 -7.71 9.15
N PRO A 27 -12.49 -7.08 9.86
CA PRO A 27 -13.90 -7.28 9.60
C PRO A 27 -14.25 -6.73 8.22
N GLN A 28 -14.90 -7.54 7.40
CA GLN A 28 -15.23 -7.19 6.02
C GLN A 28 -16.70 -6.78 5.84
N GLY A 29 -17.58 -7.18 6.77
CA GLY A 29 -19.04 -7.05 6.65
C GLY A 29 -19.67 -8.29 6.00
N ASP A 30 -20.95 -8.19 5.64
CA ASP A 30 -21.63 -9.19 4.80
C ASP A 30 -21.21 -9.09 3.33
N GLU A 31 -21.63 -10.07 2.51
CA GLU A 31 -21.25 -10.15 1.10
C GLU A 31 -21.62 -8.90 0.28
N ALA A 32 -22.79 -8.32 0.52
CA ALA A 32 -23.25 -7.14 -0.20
C ALA A 32 -22.43 -5.90 0.19
N GLN A 33 -22.14 -5.74 1.48
CA GLN A 33 -21.31 -4.65 1.98
C GLN A 33 -19.87 -4.76 1.46
N VAL A 34 -19.31 -5.97 1.44
CA VAL A 34 -17.98 -6.25 0.87
C VAL A 34 -17.94 -5.89 -0.61
N ALA A 35 -18.92 -6.34 -1.39
CA ALA A 35 -18.99 -6.08 -2.82
C ALA A 35 -19.07 -4.57 -3.10
N ALA A 36 -19.91 -3.84 -2.37
CA ALA A 36 -20.07 -2.39 -2.53
C ALA A 36 -18.77 -1.62 -2.21
N TYR A 37 -18.12 -1.96 -1.09
CA TYR A 37 -16.84 -1.36 -0.71
C TYR A 37 -15.74 -1.67 -1.74
N MET A 38 -15.58 -2.95 -2.12
CA MET A 38 -14.57 -3.37 -3.09
C MET A 38 -14.80 -2.72 -4.46
N ALA A 39 -16.04 -2.67 -4.96
CA ALA A 39 -16.34 -2.04 -6.25
C ALA A 39 -15.90 -0.57 -6.26
N TRP A 40 -16.23 0.19 -5.21
CA TRP A 40 -15.86 1.60 -5.12
C TRP A 40 -14.34 1.80 -5.02
N MET A 41 -13.66 0.98 -4.21
CA MET A 41 -12.21 1.06 -4.07
C MET A 41 -11.48 0.67 -5.35
N ASN A 42 -11.93 -0.37 -6.04
CA ASN A 42 -11.35 -0.84 -7.29
C ASN A 42 -11.58 0.15 -8.44
N GLU A 43 -12.72 0.84 -8.47
CA GLU A 43 -12.95 1.93 -9.42
C GLU A 43 -11.98 3.10 -9.19
N SER A 44 -11.70 3.42 -7.92
CA SER A 44 -10.87 4.55 -7.51
C SER A 44 -9.37 4.29 -7.60
N TYR A 45 -8.95 3.04 -7.33
CA TYR A 45 -7.57 2.57 -7.22
C TYR A 45 -7.39 1.19 -7.88
N PRO A 46 -7.70 1.06 -9.19
CA PRO A 46 -7.65 -0.23 -9.88
C PRO A 46 -6.27 -0.88 -9.85
N GLU A 47 -5.20 -0.10 -9.67
CA GLU A 47 -3.82 -0.58 -9.63
C GLU A 47 -3.44 -1.27 -8.32
N THR A 48 -4.25 -1.09 -7.29
CA THR A 48 -4.01 -1.73 -5.99
C THR A 48 -4.56 -3.16 -5.94
N VAL A 49 -5.24 -3.60 -7.00
CA VAL A 49 -5.69 -4.98 -7.19
C VAL A 49 -4.53 -5.82 -7.73
N PRO A 50 -4.12 -6.88 -7.01
CA PRO A 50 -3.08 -7.78 -7.47
C PRO A 50 -3.39 -8.38 -8.85
N THR A 51 -2.36 -8.55 -9.68
CA THR A 51 -2.45 -8.93 -11.09
C THR A 51 -3.27 -10.20 -11.31
N MET A 52 -3.03 -11.23 -10.50
CA MET A 52 -3.76 -12.51 -10.55
C MET A 52 -5.26 -12.37 -10.24
N MET A 53 -5.69 -11.30 -9.57
CA MET A 53 -7.08 -11.04 -9.21
C MET A 53 -7.78 -10.08 -10.18
N ARG A 54 -7.05 -9.40 -11.07
CA ARG A 54 -7.63 -8.34 -11.93
C ARG A 54 -8.77 -8.84 -12.81
N ALA A 55 -8.63 -10.02 -13.42
CA ALA A 55 -9.67 -10.60 -14.26
C ALA A 55 -10.98 -10.84 -13.51
N ALA A 56 -10.91 -11.33 -12.26
CA ALA A 56 -12.07 -11.58 -11.41
C ALA A 56 -12.87 -10.30 -11.09
N PHE A 57 -12.23 -9.13 -11.17
CA PHE A 57 -12.87 -7.83 -10.93
C PHE A 57 -13.10 -7.02 -12.23
N GLY A 58 -12.93 -7.63 -13.41
CA GLY A 58 -13.10 -6.93 -14.69
C GLY A 58 -12.03 -5.86 -14.98
N LEU A 59 -10.85 -5.96 -14.35
CA LEU A 59 -9.77 -4.98 -14.43
C LEU A 59 -8.61 -5.39 -15.33
N GLU A 60 -8.72 -6.51 -16.07
CA GLU A 60 -7.62 -7.06 -16.88
C GLU A 60 -6.97 -6.02 -17.80
N ASN A 61 -7.79 -5.18 -18.45
CA ASN A 61 -7.36 -4.11 -19.35
C ASN A 61 -7.63 -2.70 -18.79
N ALA A 62 -7.98 -2.58 -17.51
CA ALA A 62 -8.28 -1.27 -16.91
C ALA A 62 -7.00 -0.40 -16.84
N PRO A 63 -7.01 0.82 -17.36
CA PRO A 63 -5.85 1.70 -17.35
C PRO A 63 -5.56 2.19 -15.93
N ASN A 64 -4.28 2.49 -15.68
CA ASN A 64 -3.86 3.12 -14.44
C ASN A 64 -4.50 4.53 -14.31
N ARG A 65 -5.10 4.82 -13.16
CA ARG A 65 -5.67 6.11 -12.77
C ARG A 65 -4.70 6.93 -11.94
N ARG A 66 -4.21 6.38 -10.82
CA ARG A 66 -3.45 7.06 -9.77
C ARG A 66 -1.99 6.67 -9.72
N PHE A 67 -1.66 5.40 -9.93
CA PHE A 67 -0.32 4.86 -9.70
C PHE A 67 0.21 4.20 -10.96
N ASP A 68 1.49 4.41 -11.27
CA ASP A 68 2.20 3.62 -12.28
C ASP A 68 3.40 2.86 -11.68
N THR A 69 3.68 3.08 -10.40
CA THR A 69 4.83 2.54 -9.68
C THR A 69 4.41 2.15 -8.28
N VAL A 70 4.89 0.99 -7.83
CA VAL A 70 4.71 0.49 -6.47
C VAL A 70 6.06 0.23 -5.82
N VAL A 71 6.20 0.68 -4.58
CA VAL A 71 7.35 0.40 -3.72
C VAL A 71 6.87 -0.39 -2.51
N MET A 72 7.51 -1.53 -2.27
CA MET A 72 7.16 -2.45 -1.20
C MET A 72 8.41 -2.94 -0.46
N GLY A 73 8.25 -3.28 0.82
CA GLY A 73 9.27 -3.97 1.60
C GLY A 73 9.12 -5.48 1.49
N LEU A 74 10.15 -6.21 1.91
CA LEU A 74 10.16 -7.68 1.84
C LEU A 74 8.94 -8.33 2.54
N GLY A 75 8.49 -7.81 3.69
CA GLY A 75 7.34 -8.37 4.41
C GLY A 75 6.02 -8.30 3.62
N THR A 76 5.88 -7.32 2.72
CA THR A 76 4.72 -7.19 1.82
C THR A 76 4.87 -8.05 0.57
N TYR A 77 6.09 -8.21 0.07
CA TYR A 77 6.37 -8.98 -1.14
C TYR A 77 6.40 -10.50 -0.91
N ARG A 78 6.99 -10.95 0.21
CA ARG A 78 7.27 -12.36 0.53
C ARG A 78 6.03 -13.26 0.47
N PRO A 79 4.84 -12.90 1.02
CA PRO A 79 3.69 -13.80 0.98
C PRO A 79 3.22 -14.16 -0.44
N GLY A 80 3.29 -13.21 -1.38
CA GLY A 80 2.98 -13.46 -2.79
C GLY A 80 4.07 -14.31 -3.45
N LEU A 81 5.33 -13.99 -3.19
CA LEU A 81 6.48 -14.74 -3.70
C LEU A 81 6.44 -16.22 -3.29
N ASP A 82 6.12 -16.50 -2.03
CA ASP A 82 6.06 -17.87 -1.49
C ASP A 82 4.91 -18.70 -2.09
N GLN A 83 3.89 -18.03 -2.63
CA GLN A 83 2.80 -18.64 -3.41
C GLN A 83 3.09 -18.75 -4.92
N GLY A 84 4.30 -18.36 -5.34
CA GLY A 84 4.71 -18.38 -6.75
C GLY A 84 4.33 -17.12 -7.54
N PHE A 85 3.76 -16.10 -6.91
CA PHE A 85 3.45 -14.83 -7.55
C PHE A 85 4.67 -13.91 -7.53
N THR A 86 5.54 -14.08 -8.52
CA THR A 86 6.82 -13.35 -8.63
C THR A 86 6.66 -11.88 -9.05
N SER A 87 5.50 -11.48 -9.58
CA SER A 87 5.19 -10.11 -10.00
C SER A 87 3.74 -9.76 -9.63
N PRO A 88 3.45 -9.43 -8.36
CA PRO A 88 2.08 -9.23 -7.88
C PRO A 88 1.38 -8.04 -8.55
N TYR A 89 2.10 -7.04 -9.05
CA TYR A 89 1.54 -5.87 -9.72
C TYR A 89 2.21 -5.64 -11.09
N ALA A 90 2.16 -6.62 -11.99
CA ALA A 90 2.80 -6.60 -13.32
C ALA A 90 2.36 -5.42 -14.23
N HIS A 91 1.26 -4.77 -13.90
CA HIS A 91 0.76 -3.55 -14.57
C HIS A 91 1.37 -2.26 -14.00
N LEU A 92 2.31 -2.37 -13.06
CA LEU A 92 3.08 -1.30 -12.43
C LEU A 92 4.57 -1.57 -12.53
N ARG A 93 5.38 -0.50 -12.46
CA ARG A 93 6.80 -0.63 -12.14
C ARG A 93 6.95 -1.04 -10.68
N GLN A 94 7.67 -2.13 -10.42
CA GLN A 94 7.72 -2.75 -9.09
C GLN A 94 9.12 -2.66 -8.48
N TYR A 95 9.18 -2.09 -7.27
CA TYR A 95 10.40 -2.00 -6.47
C TYR A 95 10.23 -2.70 -5.13
N VAL A 96 11.13 -3.64 -4.82
CA VAL A 96 11.18 -4.34 -3.54
C VAL A 96 12.41 -3.86 -2.77
N VAL A 97 12.21 -3.12 -1.69
CA VAL A 97 13.28 -2.72 -0.78
C VAL A 97 13.59 -3.87 0.17
N SER A 98 14.81 -4.39 0.07
CA SER A 98 15.29 -5.48 0.92
C SER A 98 16.82 -5.52 0.94
N SER A 99 17.39 -5.75 2.12
CA SER A 99 18.84 -6.01 2.27
C SER A 99 19.21 -7.48 2.23
N THR A 100 18.21 -8.39 2.26
CA THR A 100 18.42 -9.84 2.39
C THR A 100 17.87 -10.63 1.20
N LEU A 101 17.00 -10.01 0.40
CA LEU A 101 16.50 -10.64 -0.82
C LEU A 101 17.54 -10.41 -1.93
N GLY A 102 17.93 -11.49 -2.60
CA GLY A 102 18.71 -11.39 -3.84
C GLY A 102 17.87 -10.79 -4.98
N PRO A 103 18.37 -10.83 -6.23
CA PRO A 103 17.58 -10.45 -7.39
C PRO A 103 16.22 -11.17 -7.43
N SER A 104 15.17 -10.47 -7.88
CA SER A 104 13.86 -11.10 -8.07
C SER A 104 13.96 -12.19 -9.14
N PRO A 105 13.24 -13.33 -9.00
CA PRO A 105 13.10 -14.28 -10.10
C PRO A 105 12.32 -13.70 -11.29
N ASP A 106 11.58 -12.59 -11.10
CA ASP A 106 10.88 -11.89 -12.17
C ASP A 106 11.69 -10.68 -12.66
N PRO A 107 12.00 -10.57 -13.97
CA PRO A 107 12.76 -9.45 -14.51
C PRO A 107 12.03 -8.10 -14.43
N ALA A 108 10.70 -8.10 -14.26
CA ALA A 108 9.91 -6.87 -14.10
C ALA A 108 9.96 -6.29 -12.68
N VAL A 109 10.54 -7.02 -11.71
CA VAL A 109 10.62 -6.61 -10.31
C VAL A 109 12.05 -6.28 -9.93
N THR A 110 12.28 -5.01 -9.60
CA THR A 110 13.61 -4.52 -9.19
C THR A 110 13.77 -4.64 -7.68
N VAL A 111 14.76 -5.41 -7.23
CA VAL A 111 15.14 -5.46 -5.80
C VAL A 111 16.18 -4.38 -5.53
N VAL A 112 15.92 -3.51 -4.56
CA VAL A 112 16.78 -2.39 -4.19
C VAL A 112 17.38 -2.65 -2.81
N GLY A 113 18.70 -2.84 -2.79
CA GLY A 113 19.48 -3.05 -1.57
C GLY A 113 19.98 -1.72 -0.99
N GLY A 114 19.39 -1.31 0.14
CA GLY A 114 19.80 -0.10 0.86
C GLY A 114 19.27 1.20 0.26
N ASP A 115 19.15 2.23 1.11
CA ASP A 115 18.63 3.58 0.82
C ASP A 115 17.23 3.67 0.13
N PRO A 116 16.15 3.27 0.83
CA PRO A 116 14.79 3.46 0.32
C PRO A 116 14.42 4.94 0.12
N LEU A 117 15.03 5.85 0.87
CA LEU A 117 14.75 7.29 0.78
C LEU A 117 15.31 7.87 -0.53
N GLY A 118 16.54 7.51 -0.89
CA GLY A 118 17.16 7.86 -2.16
C GLY A 118 16.37 7.31 -3.36
N LEU A 119 15.90 6.07 -3.29
CA LEU A 119 15.02 5.48 -4.31
C LEU A 119 13.73 6.31 -4.50
N VAL A 120 13.04 6.64 -3.41
CA VAL A 120 11.81 7.45 -3.51
C VAL A 120 12.11 8.82 -4.12
N ARG A 121 13.19 9.48 -3.69
CA ARG A 121 13.58 10.79 -4.20
C ARG A 121 13.88 10.76 -5.69
N SER A 122 14.59 9.75 -6.19
CA SER A 122 14.84 9.61 -7.62
C SER A 122 13.55 9.39 -8.40
N LEU A 123 12.69 8.46 -7.93
CA LEU A 123 11.41 8.17 -8.58
C LEU A 123 10.51 9.42 -8.66
N LYS A 124 10.50 10.28 -7.64
CA LYS A 124 9.70 11.52 -7.63
C LYS A 124 10.11 12.53 -8.72
N GLN A 125 11.37 12.50 -9.16
CA GLN A 125 11.89 13.38 -10.23
C GLN A 125 11.55 12.91 -11.65
N GLU A 126 11.13 11.65 -11.80
CA GLU A 126 10.74 11.10 -13.10
C GLU A 126 9.36 11.63 -13.54
N GLU A 127 9.08 11.53 -14.84
CA GLU A 127 7.72 11.73 -15.36
C GLU A 127 6.86 10.49 -15.08
N GLY A 128 5.57 10.69 -14.79
CA GLY A 128 4.65 9.59 -14.52
C GLY A 128 3.51 9.98 -13.57
N LYS A 129 2.75 8.97 -13.18
CA LYS A 129 1.72 9.02 -12.13
C LYS A 129 2.36 8.93 -10.74
N ASP A 130 1.53 8.95 -9.70
CA ASP A 130 2.02 8.88 -8.33
C ASP A 130 2.64 7.50 -8.00
N ILE A 131 3.40 7.47 -6.92
CA ILE A 131 4.09 6.28 -6.42
C ILE A 131 3.30 5.72 -5.25
N TRP A 132 2.88 4.47 -5.36
CA TRP A 132 2.23 3.76 -4.27
C TRP A 132 3.25 3.18 -3.29
N LEU A 133 3.24 3.66 -2.05
CA LEU A 133 3.87 2.98 -0.93
C LEU A 133 2.93 1.85 -0.46
N CYS A 134 3.23 0.62 -0.85
CA CYS A 134 2.42 -0.56 -0.54
C CYS A 134 2.58 -1.00 0.93
N GLY A 135 3.73 -0.69 1.53
CA GLY A 135 4.09 -1.09 2.89
C GLY A 135 5.36 -1.94 2.93
N GLY A 136 5.75 -2.53 4.06
CA GLY A 136 5.10 -2.43 5.37
C GLY A 136 5.59 -1.25 6.23
N GLY A 137 5.23 -1.26 7.51
CA GLY A 137 5.48 -0.15 8.44
C GLY A 137 6.95 0.27 8.58
N LYS A 138 7.90 -0.67 8.49
CA LYS A 138 9.34 -0.37 8.49
C LYS A 138 9.77 0.45 7.27
N LEU A 139 9.28 0.08 6.09
CA LEU A 139 9.55 0.86 4.88
C LEU A 139 8.88 2.24 4.99
N ALA A 140 7.62 2.29 5.42
CA ALA A 140 6.90 3.54 5.63
C ALA A 140 7.63 4.48 6.59
N GLY A 141 8.18 3.96 7.70
CA GLY A 141 9.01 4.73 8.62
C GLY A 141 10.32 5.21 8.00
N ALA A 142 10.98 4.38 7.18
CA ALA A 142 12.23 4.73 6.52
C ALA A 142 12.08 5.83 5.44
N VAL A 143 10.94 5.88 4.75
CA VAL A 143 10.64 6.89 3.71
C VAL A 143 9.71 7.99 4.19
N TRP A 144 9.41 8.04 5.49
CA TRP A 144 8.43 8.94 6.07
C TRP A 144 8.56 10.41 5.63
N PRO A 145 9.78 11.01 5.57
CA PRO A 145 9.93 12.40 5.14
C PRO A 145 9.39 12.72 3.74
N GLU A 146 9.28 11.72 2.86
CA GLU A 146 8.84 11.90 1.48
C GLU A 146 7.35 11.61 1.27
N VAL A 147 6.64 11.09 2.29
CA VAL A 147 5.21 10.79 2.24
C VAL A 147 4.41 12.09 2.22
N GLY A 148 3.91 12.47 1.05
CA GLY A 148 3.13 13.69 0.82
C GLY A 148 1.63 13.48 1.03
N ARG A 149 1.12 12.28 0.74
CA ARG A 149 -0.30 11.93 0.88
C ARG A 149 -0.49 10.59 1.55
N MET A 150 -1.63 10.43 2.24
CA MET A 150 -2.05 9.14 2.77
C MET A 150 -3.52 8.86 2.43
N VAL A 151 -3.82 7.60 2.18
CA VAL A 151 -5.17 7.06 2.04
C VAL A 151 -5.28 5.93 3.06
N ILE A 152 -5.88 6.25 4.20
CA ILE A 152 -6.00 5.32 5.33
C ILE A 152 -7.39 4.70 5.29
N LYS A 153 -7.43 3.38 5.17
CA LYS A 153 -8.67 2.58 5.25
C LYS A 153 -8.73 2.00 6.66
N SER A 154 -9.46 2.67 7.56
CA SER A 154 -9.61 2.26 8.96
C SER A 154 -10.70 1.21 9.10
N TYR A 155 -10.32 0.02 9.58
CA TYR A 155 -11.21 -1.10 9.83
C TYR A 155 -11.64 -1.12 11.31
N PRO A 156 -12.91 -1.45 11.63
CA PRO A 156 -13.44 -1.39 12.99
C PRO A 156 -13.00 -2.59 13.85
N VAL A 157 -11.70 -2.74 14.06
CA VAL A 157 -11.09 -3.80 14.87
C VAL A 157 -9.87 -3.27 15.64
N VAL A 158 -9.66 -3.78 16.84
CA VAL A 158 -8.41 -3.60 17.60
C VAL A 158 -7.60 -4.89 17.46
N ALA A 159 -6.38 -4.79 16.94
CA ALA A 159 -5.50 -5.95 16.78
C ALA A 159 -4.74 -6.26 18.08
N GLY A 160 -4.43 -5.24 18.89
CA GLY A 160 -3.74 -5.36 20.18
C GLY A 160 -2.22 -5.57 20.07
N ALA A 161 -1.78 -6.30 19.06
CA ALA A 161 -0.38 -6.51 18.72
C ALA A 161 -0.20 -6.63 17.20
N GLY A 162 1.05 -6.54 16.72
CA GLY A 162 1.39 -6.75 15.32
C GLY A 162 2.17 -5.59 14.71
N ILE A 163 2.26 -5.59 13.38
CA ILE A 163 3.07 -4.66 12.61
C ILE A 163 2.39 -3.28 12.63
N PRO A 164 3.04 -2.23 13.17
CA PRO A 164 2.48 -0.88 13.17
C PRO A 164 2.44 -0.32 11.74
N VAL A 165 1.51 0.60 11.49
CA VAL A 165 1.38 1.32 10.21
C VAL A 165 2.61 2.14 9.86
N VAL A 166 3.31 2.69 10.86
CA VAL A 166 4.60 3.35 10.69
C VAL A 166 5.52 2.88 11.79
N ASP A 167 6.63 2.24 11.42
CA ASP A 167 7.70 1.80 12.33
C ASP A 167 8.92 2.69 12.09
N GLY A 168 8.90 3.88 12.70
CA GLY A 168 9.89 4.93 12.51
C GLY A 168 10.26 5.62 13.81
N LYS A 169 11.16 6.60 13.72
CA LYS A 169 11.51 7.45 14.87
C LYS A 169 10.34 8.38 15.21
N PHE A 170 10.29 8.82 16.46
CA PHE A 170 9.33 9.85 16.87
C PHE A 170 9.63 11.17 16.15
N ASP A 171 8.79 11.52 15.18
CA ASP A 171 8.88 12.73 14.38
C ASP A 171 7.46 13.20 14.00
N PRO A 172 6.76 13.92 14.89
CA PRO A 172 5.39 14.33 14.67
C PRO A 172 5.23 15.16 13.39
N THR A 173 4.52 14.59 12.41
CA THR A 173 4.21 15.27 11.15
C THR A 173 2.72 15.60 11.09
N PRO A 174 2.34 16.87 10.94
CA PRO A 174 0.94 17.25 10.77
C PRO A 174 0.43 16.96 9.35
N PHE A 175 -0.79 16.41 9.28
CA PHE A 175 -1.53 16.23 8.03
C PHE A 175 -2.89 16.95 8.11
N ALA A 176 -3.35 17.49 6.99
CA ALA A 176 -4.72 17.94 6.82
C ALA A 176 -5.58 16.78 6.33
N VAL A 177 -6.80 16.66 6.86
CA VAL A 177 -7.82 15.78 6.31
C VAL A 177 -8.43 16.47 5.10
N THR A 178 -8.36 15.84 3.93
CA THR A 178 -8.90 16.41 2.69
C THR A 178 -10.23 15.79 2.30
N ASP A 179 -10.49 14.54 2.67
CA ASP A 179 -11.77 13.88 2.46
C ASP A 179 -11.98 12.71 3.42
N ARG A 180 -13.23 12.27 3.58
CA ARG A 180 -13.63 11.06 4.33
C ARG A 180 -14.85 10.39 3.70
N LYS A 181 -14.80 9.07 3.61
CA LYS A 181 -15.92 8.24 3.16
C LYS A 181 -16.11 7.06 4.11
N ALA A 182 -17.32 6.92 4.64
CA ALA A 182 -17.73 5.75 5.42
C ALA A 182 -18.49 4.75 4.51
N PHE A 183 -18.33 3.47 4.80
CA PHE A 183 -19.00 2.35 4.13
C PHE A 183 -19.85 1.56 5.14
N ASP A 184 -20.86 0.85 4.65
CA ASP A 184 -21.82 0.13 5.49
C ASP A 184 -21.20 -1.05 6.25
N ASN A 185 -20.05 -1.58 5.79
CA ASN A 185 -19.26 -2.56 6.56
C ASN A 185 -18.44 -1.93 7.71
N GLY A 186 -18.60 -0.63 7.97
CA GLY A 186 -17.91 0.11 9.02
C GLY A 186 -16.49 0.56 8.67
N VAL A 187 -16.00 0.27 7.46
CA VAL A 187 -14.71 0.81 7.00
C VAL A 187 -14.85 2.32 6.76
N VAL A 188 -13.89 3.09 7.25
CA VAL A 188 -13.77 4.53 6.96
C VAL A 188 -12.49 4.78 6.20
N VAL A 189 -12.60 5.34 5.00
CA VAL A 189 -11.46 5.78 4.21
C VAL A 189 -11.26 7.28 4.44
N THR A 190 -10.07 7.66 4.86
CA THR A 190 -9.68 9.05 5.07
C THR A 190 -8.50 9.41 4.19
N TRP A 191 -8.62 10.54 3.49
CA TRP A 191 -7.55 11.11 2.67
C TRP A 191 -6.86 12.23 3.44
N PHE A 192 -5.54 12.20 3.39
CA PHE A 192 -4.67 13.14 4.08
C PHE A 192 -3.65 13.73 3.13
N GLU A 193 -3.36 15.01 3.32
CA GLU A 193 -2.25 15.71 2.67
C GLU A 193 -1.33 16.31 3.74
N ARG A 194 -0.01 16.13 3.56
CA ARG A 194 1.00 16.66 4.48
C ARG A 194 0.88 18.19 4.51
N ARG A 195 0.84 18.79 5.70
CA ARG A 195 0.89 20.25 5.81
C ARG A 195 2.31 20.72 5.49
N SER A 196 2.41 21.76 4.66
CA SER A 196 3.67 22.48 4.43
C SER A 196 4.03 23.36 5.63
#